data_AF-A0A0B2WLI4-F1
#
_entry.id   AF-A0A0B2WLI4-F1
#
_cell.length_a   1.000
_cell.length_b   1.000
_cell.length_c   1.000
_cell.angle_alpha   90.00
_cell.angle_beta   90.00
_cell.angle_gamma   90.00
#
_symmetry.space_group_name_H-M   'P 1'
#
loop_
_entity.id
_entity.type
_entity.pdbx_description
1 polymer ?
#
loop_
_entity_poly.entity_id
_entity_poly.type
_entity_poly.pdbx_seq_one_letter_code
_entity_poly.pdbx_strand_id
1 'polypeptide(L)'
;MAGLTVYEVRFGVGNCLHYGVFVQTGNDGAGMLMDVRGSVNAGGKLVFNSRSEMLARFDMKTPMGVIGAYQVHMLENVCRGVDPPDTQYGSTSLSGGSSPICRCSEWNDRVWGAIYSSGIMKGQCFGLEE
;
A
#
# COMPACT_ATOMS: atom_id res chain seq x y z
N MET A 1 -11.42 -21.78 -7.89
CA MET A 1 -10.04 -21.25 -7.89
C MET A 1 -9.86 -20.46 -6.62
N ALA A 2 -8.85 -20.76 -5.81
CA ALA A 2 -8.57 -20.00 -4.59
C ALA A 2 -8.11 -18.58 -4.99
N GLY A 3 -8.76 -17.57 -4.44
CA GLY A 3 -8.34 -16.18 -4.59
C GLY A 3 -7.36 -15.78 -3.50
N LEU A 4 -6.60 -14.73 -3.74
CA LEU A 4 -5.68 -14.12 -2.77
C LEU A 4 -6.28 -12.83 -2.26
N THR A 5 -6.40 -12.68 -0.95
CA THR A 5 -6.91 -11.44 -0.35
C THR A 5 -5.86 -10.35 -0.44
N VAL A 6 -6.32 -9.16 -0.84
CA VAL A 6 -5.49 -7.96 -0.89
C VAL A 6 -5.99 -6.98 0.16
N TYR A 7 -5.04 -6.42 0.88
CA TYR A 7 -5.24 -5.57 2.03
C TYR A 7 -4.65 -4.19 1.75
N GLU A 8 -5.34 -3.15 2.20
CA GLU A 8 -4.68 -1.91 2.58
C GLU A 8 -4.05 -2.14 3.95
N VAL A 9 -2.75 -1.88 4.07
CA VAL A 9 -2.02 -2.02 5.33
C VAL A 9 -1.48 -0.67 5.77
N ARG A 10 -1.45 -0.47 7.08
CA ARG A 10 -0.92 0.73 7.70
C ARG A 10 0.10 0.37 8.77
N PHE A 11 1.15 1.17 8.87
CA PHE A 11 2.16 1.06 9.92
C PHE A 11 2.60 2.43 10.42
N GLY A 12 3.00 2.50 11.69
CA GLY A 12 3.38 3.73 12.38
C GLY A 12 2.32 4.24 13.34
N VAL A 13 2.68 5.28 14.10
CA VAL A 13 1.84 5.82 15.19
C VAL A 13 1.66 7.34 15.00
N GLY A 14 0.47 7.84 15.31
CA GLY A 14 0.17 9.28 15.26
C GLY A 14 0.23 9.86 13.84
N ASN A 15 0.98 10.94 13.63
CA ASN A 15 1.09 11.63 12.33
C ASN A 15 2.07 10.95 11.36
N CYS A 16 2.75 9.87 11.77
CA CYS A 16 3.73 9.14 10.98
C CYS A 16 3.13 7.84 10.40
N LEU A 17 1.87 7.89 9.96
CA LEU A 17 1.24 6.74 9.32
C LEU A 17 1.80 6.53 7.91
N HIS A 18 2.13 5.28 7.62
CA HIS A 18 2.53 4.83 6.30
C HIS A 18 1.57 3.80 5.77
N TYR A 19 1.30 3.86 4.47
CA TYR A 19 0.33 3.02 3.78
C TYR A 19 1.00 2.14 2.72
N GLY A 20 0.41 0.97 2.49
CA GLY A 20 0.83 0.07 1.42
C GLY A 20 -0.28 -0.89 1.02
N VAL A 21 -0.05 -1.57 -0.11
CA VAL A 21 -0.89 -2.66 -0.59
C VAL A 21 -0.20 -3.97 -0.26
N PHE A 22 -0.92 -4.89 0.37
CA PHE A 22 -0.40 -6.21 0.70
C PHE A 22 -1.27 -7.30 0.10
N VAL A 23 -0.68 -8.21 -0.66
CA VAL A 23 -1.36 -9.43 -1.11
C VAL A 23 -0.85 -10.61 -0.29
N GLN A 24 -1.76 -11.29 0.41
CA GLN A 24 -1.43 -12.50 1.15
C GLN A 24 -1.33 -13.68 0.20
N THR A 25 -0.14 -14.28 0.09
CA THR A 25 0.13 -15.43 -0.79
C THR A 25 0.26 -16.74 -0.01
N GLY A 26 0.51 -16.68 1.30
CA GLY A 26 0.65 -17.83 2.20
C GLY A 26 -0.41 -17.86 3.30
N ASN A 27 -0.75 -19.07 3.76
CA ASN A 27 -1.73 -19.27 4.84
C ASN A 27 -1.20 -18.83 6.22
N ASP A 28 0.11 -18.69 6.35
CA ASP A 28 0.82 -18.20 7.54
C ASP A 28 0.82 -16.66 7.63
N GLY A 29 0.20 -15.98 6.66
CA GLY A 29 0.23 -14.53 6.55
C GLY A 29 1.44 -14.00 5.78
N ALA A 30 2.26 -14.87 5.17
CA ALA A 30 3.28 -14.44 4.23
C ALA A 30 2.64 -13.86 2.96
N GLY A 31 3.29 -12.87 2.37
CA GLY A 31 2.78 -12.20 1.19
C GLY A 31 3.75 -11.20 0.59
N MET A 32 3.23 -10.40 -0.34
CA MET A 32 3.98 -9.36 -1.02
C MET A 32 3.44 -8.00 -0.61
N LEU A 33 4.33 -7.15 -0.11
CA LEU A 33 4.07 -5.75 0.21
C LEU A 33 4.52 -4.87 -0.96
N MET A 34 3.62 -4.02 -1.44
CA MET A 34 3.87 -2.95 -2.39
C MET A 34 3.67 -1.61 -1.69
N ASP A 35 4.73 -0.82 -1.56
CA ASP A 35 4.68 0.49 -0.93
C ASP A 35 5.70 1.47 -1.52
N VAL A 36 5.63 2.74 -1.12
CA VAL A 36 6.61 3.75 -1.52
C VAL A 36 7.43 4.21 -0.35
N ARG A 37 8.76 4.15 -0.43
CA ARG A 37 9.65 4.50 0.69
C ARG A 37 10.69 5.53 0.27
N GLY A 38 11.12 6.34 1.24
CA GLY A 38 12.23 7.27 1.04
C GLY A 38 13.50 6.49 0.71
N SER A 39 14.14 6.82 -0.40
CA SER A 39 15.41 6.21 -0.81
C SER A 39 16.55 7.21 -0.68
N VAL A 40 17.58 6.84 0.09
CA VAL A 40 18.82 7.63 0.22
C VAL A 40 19.48 7.81 -1.15
N ASN A 41 19.47 6.76 -1.98
CA ASN A 41 20.04 6.78 -3.32
C ASN A 41 19.24 7.65 -4.31
N ALA A 42 17.96 7.91 -4.01
CA ALA A 42 17.10 8.78 -4.81
C ALA A 42 17.08 10.23 -4.26
N GLY A 43 18.01 10.61 -3.39
CA GLY A 43 18.05 11.96 -2.82
C GLY A 43 16.89 12.25 -1.86
N GLY A 44 16.37 11.22 -1.17
CA GLY A 44 15.23 11.36 -0.25
C GLY A 44 13.86 11.31 -0.93
N LYS A 45 13.81 11.03 -2.24
CA LYS A 45 12.56 10.82 -2.97
C LYS A 45 11.88 9.51 -2.56
N LEU A 46 10.54 9.49 -2.64
CA LEU A 46 9.80 8.24 -2.49
C LEU A 46 9.96 7.40 -3.77
N VAL A 47 10.22 6.11 -3.59
CA VAL A 47 10.33 5.13 -4.68
C VAL A 47 9.45 3.92 -4.40
N PHE A 48 8.86 3.38 -5.45
CA PHE A 48 8.13 2.12 -5.39
C PHE A 48 9.04 0.98 -4.92
N ASN A 49 8.52 0.15 -4.03
CA ASN A 49 9.17 -1.04 -3.52
C ASN A 49 8.16 -2.21 -3.53
N SER A 50 8.66 -3.40 -3.84
CA SER A 50 7.91 -4.66 -3.83
C SER A 50 8.78 -5.71 -3.14
N ARG A 51 8.29 -6.29 -2.04
CA ARG A 51 9.07 -7.23 -1.23
C ARG A 51 8.21 -8.23 -0.47
N SER A 52 8.82 -9.35 -0.10
CA SER A 52 8.19 -10.31 0.80
C SER A 52 8.03 -9.72 2.21
N GLU A 53 6.87 -9.91 2.81
CA GLU A 53 6.56 -9.43 4.17
C GLU A 53 5.50 -10.32 4.85
N MET A 54 5.46 -10.28 6.19
CA MET A 54 4.42 -10.96 6.98
C MET A 54 3.29 -9.98 7.34
N LEU A 55 2.04 -10.37 7.08
CA LEU A 55 0.83 -9.59 7.41
C LEU A 55 0.74 -9.22 8.90
N ALA A 56 1.29 -10.06 9.78
CA ALA A 56 1.30 -9.82 11.22
C ALA A 56 2.16 -8.63 11.66
N ARG A 57 2.98 -8.05 10.77
CA ARG A 57 3.85 -6.91 11.08
C ARG A 57 3.18 -5.54 10.93
N PHE A 58 1.95 -5.49 10.43
CA PHE A 58 1.22 -4.24 10.22
C PHE A 58 0.31 -3.91 11.40
N ASP A 59 0.26 -2.64 11.78
CA ASP A 59 -0.56 -2.16 12.91
C ASP A 59 -2.05 -2.22 12.57
N MET A 60 -2.40 -1.93 11.31
CA MET A 60 -3.76 -2.04 10.80
C MET A 60 -3.78 -2.68 9.42
N LYS A 61 -4.82 -3.46 9.14
CA LYS A 61 -5.06 -4.11 7.85
C LYS A 61 -6.55 -4.09 7.53
N THR A 62 -6.88 -3.61 6.35
CA THR A 62 -8.26 -3.55 5.85
C THR A 62 -8.34 -4.41 4.60
N PRO A 63 -9.15 -5.49 4.58
CA PRO A 63 -9.35 -6.27 3.37
C PRO A 63 -10.08 -5.43 2.32
N MET A 64 -9.50 -5.27 1.14
CA MET A 64 -10.05 -4.43 0.08
C MET A 64 -10.69 -5.24 -1.05
N GLY A 65 -10.32 -6.51 -1.18
CA GLY A 65 -10.87 -7.43 -2.16
C GLY A 65 -10.00 -8.67 -2.36
N VAL A 66 -10.31 -9.43 -3.42
CA VAL A 66 -9.62 -10.68 -3.75
C VAL A 66 -9.14 -10.63 -5.19
N ILE A 67 -7.94 -11.14 -5.48
CA ILE A 67 -7.44 -11.35 -6.85
C ILE A 67 -7.28 -12.84 -7.15
N GLY A 68 -7.18 -13.21 -8.43
CA GLY A 68 -6.76 -14.56 -8.79
C GLY A 68 -5.30 -14.83 -8.43
N ALA A 69 -4.96 -16.08 -8.10
CA ALA A 69 -3.61 -16.48 -7.71
C ALA A 69 -2.52 -16.11 -8.74
N TYR A 70 -2.85 -16.11 -10.03
CA TYR A 70 -1.95 -15.74 -11.12
C TYR A 70 -1.88 -14.23 -11.41
N GLN A 71 -2.60 -13.41 -10.64
CA GLN A 71 -2.71 -11.96 -10.88
C GLN A 71 -1.79 -11.11 -9.99
N VAL A 72 -0.94 -11.73 -9.15
CA VAL A 72 0.02 -11.01 -8.28
C VAL A 72 0.95 -10.11 -9.10
N HIS A 73 1.50 -10.61 -10.21
CA HIS A 73 2.34 -9.80 -11.10
C HIS A 73 1.57 -8.66 -11.77
N MET A 74 0.28 -8.85 -12.07
CA MET A 74 -0.56 -7.77 -12.60
C MET A 74 -0.80 -6.69 -11.54
N LEU A 75 -1.09 -7.09 -10.30
CA LEU A 75 -1.21 -6.18 -9.17
C LEU A 75 0.08 -5.36 -8.99
N GLU A 76 1.24 -6.02 -8.99
CA GLU A 76 2.53 -5.35 -8.88
C GLU A 76 2.77 -4.35 -10.01
N ASN A 77 2.44 -4.72 -11.26
CA ASN A 77 2.59 -3.85 -12.42
C ASN A 77 1.67 -2.62 -12.33
N VAL A 78 0.44 -2.78 -11.85
CA VAL A 78 -0.49 -1.66 -11.62
C VAL A 78 0.10 -0.72 -10.56
N CYS A 79 0.57 -1.25 -9.43
CA CYS A 79 1.17 -0.43 -8.37
C CYS A 79 2.42 0.32 -8.86
N ARG A 80 3.26 -0.34 -9.66
CA ARG A 80 4.48 0.24 -10.26
C ARG A 80 4.17 1.32 -11.30
N GLY A 81 3.02 1.22 -11.99
CA GLY A 81 2.58 2.20 -12.98
C GLY A 81 2.08 3.52 -12.39
N VAL A 82 1.94 3.62 -11.07
CA VAL A 82 1.55 4.85 -10.38
C VAL A 82 2.78 5.54 -9.83
N ASP A 83 3.06 6.74 -10.33
CA ASP A 83 4.22 7.51 -9.91
C ASP A 83 4.14 7.89 -8.42
N PRO A 84 5.21 7.64 -7.63
CA PRO A 84 5.31 8.12 -6.27
C PRO A 84 5.43 9.65 -6.24
N PRO A 85 4.99 10.32 -5.16
CA PRO A 85 5.28 11.74 -4.97
C PRO A 85 6.80 11.96 -4.82
N ASP A 86 7.28 13.13 -5.26
CA ASP A 86 8.71 13.44 -5.25
C ASP A 86 9.34 13.42 -3.85
N THR A 87 8.59 13.67 -2.78
CA THR A 87 9.15 13.76 -1.42
C THR A 87 8.30 13.01 -0.41
N GLN A 88 8.94 12.48 0.64
CA GLN A 88 8.23 11.81 1.74
C GLN A 88 7.36 12.78 2.55
N TYR A 89 7.76 14.05 2.64
CA TYR A 89 7.09 15.08 3.42
C TYR A 89 6.77 16.29 2.53
N GLY A 90 5.63 16.95 2.79
CA GLY A 90 5.28 18.21 2.14
C GLY A 90 6.24 19.34 2.52
N SER A 91 6.44 20.30 1.61
CA SER A 91 7.34 21.46 1.81
C SER A 91 6.79 22.53 2.75
N THR A 92 5.57 22.36 3.28
CA THR A 92 4.97 23.32 4.20
C THR A 92 5.70 23.27 5.54
N SER A 93 6.52 24.28 5.83
CA SER A 93 7.04 24.50 7.19
C SER A 93 5.87 24.61 8.14
N LEU A 94 5.72 23.63 9.02
CA LEU A 94 4.70 23.63 10.06
C LEU A 94 5.08 24.68 11.09
N SER A 95 4.66 25.92 10.84
CA SER A 95 4.52 26.97 11.84
C SER A 95 3.45 26.51 12.85
N GLY A 96 3.78 25.55 13.72
CA GLY A 96 2.86 25.00 14.70
C GLY A 96 2.82 23.47 14.76
N GLY A 97 3.93 22.84 15.16
CA GLY A 97 3.88 21.70 16.09
C GLY A 97 3.22 20.38 15.68
N SER A 98 2.97 20.08 14.41
CA SER A 98 2.59 18.72 13.99
C SER A 98 3.60 18.18 13.00
N SER A 99 4.08 16.95 13.20
CA SER A 99 5.02 16.28 12.28
C SER A 99 4.50 16.30 10.84
N PRO A 100 5.38 16.39 9.83
CA PRO A 100 4.94 16.46 8.44
C PRO A 100 4.11 15.23 8.05
N ILE A 101 2.99 15.46 7.38
CA ILE A 101 2.13 14.41 6.84
C ILE A 101 2.95 13.59 5.84
N CYS A 102 3.07 12.29 6.09
CA CYS A 102 3.76 11.38 5.19
C CYS A 102 2.96 11.28 3.87
N ARG A 103 3.58 11.65 2.75
CA ARG A 103 2.92 11.70 1.43
C ARG A 103 2.73 10.33 0.78
N CYS A 104 3.14 9.24 1.43
CA CYS A 104 2.87 7.89 0.95
C CYS A 104 1.37 7.60 0.81
N SER A 105 0.50 8.29 1.55
CA SER A 105 -0.96 8.20 1.39
C SER A 105 -1.41 8.69 0.02
N GLU A 106 -0.79 9.73 -0.55
CA GLU A 106 -1.12 10.22 -1.89
C GLU A 106 -0.86 9.15 -2.96
N TRP A 107 0.21 8.36 -2.80
CA TRP A 107 0.46 7.23 -3.70
C TRP A 107 -0.55 6.11 -3.47
N ASN A 108 -0.85 5.80 -2.20
CA ASN A 108 -1.81 4.76 -1.85
C ASN A 108 -3.21 5.03 -2.45
N ASP A 109 -3.71 6.26 -2.32
CA ASP A 109 -5.01 6.66 -2.87
C ASP A 109 -5.06 6.49 -4.40
N ARG A 110 -4.00 6.91 -5.11
CA ARG A 110 -3.89 6.76 -6.57
C ARG A 110 -3.79 5.31 -6.98
N VAL A 111 -3.03 4.50 -6.24
CA VAL A 111 -2.87 3.06 -6.50
C VAL A 111 -4.19 2.32 -6.34
N TRP A 112 -4.97 2.60 -5.30
CA TRP A 112 -6.28 1.97 -5.16
C TRP A 112 -7.21 2.33 -6.31
N GLY A 113 -7.22 3.60 -6.74
CA GLY A 113 -7.93 4.02 -7.96
C GLY A 113 -7.50 3.22 -9.20
N ALA A 114 -6.20 3.01 -9.39
CA ALA A 114 -5.66 2.22 -10.50
C ALA A 114 -5.99 0.73 -10.39
N ILE A 115 -5.91 0.13 -9.21
CA ILE A 115 -6.27 -1.27 -8.95
C ILE A 115 -7.73 -1.51 -9.29
N TYR A 116 -8.64 -0.66 -8.83
CA TYR A 116 -10.06 -0.80 -9.15
C TYR A 116 -10.34 -0.61 -10.64
N SER A 117 -9.70 0.37 -11.27
CA SER A 117 -9.84 0.63 -12.72
C SER A 117 -9.28 -0.50 -13.60
N SER A 118 -8.30 -1.25 -13.09
CA SER A 118 -7.70 -2.37 -13.82
C SER A 118 -8.59 -3.62 -13.93
N GLY A 119 -9.65 -3.70 -13.12
CA GLY A 119 -10.57 -4.85 -13.10
C GLY A 119 -9.98 -6.15 -12.54
N ILE A 120 -8.79 -6.12 -11.94
CA ILE A 120 -8.17 -7.32 -11.36
C ILE A 120 -8.85 -7.77 -10.06
N MET A 121 -9.54 -6.86 -9.36
CA MET A 121 -10.27 -7.15 -8.12
C MET A 121 -11.56 -7.90 -8.39
N LYS A 122 -11.74 -9.03 -7.69
CA LYS A 122 -12.92 -9.86 -7.70
C LYS A 122 -13.61 -9.74 -6.34
N GLY A 123 -14.77 -9.10 -6.33
CA GLY A 123 -15.56 -8.86 -5.13
C GLY A 123 -15.05 -7.68 -4.31
N GLN A 124 -15.95 -6.74 -4.00
CA GLN A 124 -15.72 -5.78 -2.93
C GLN A 124 -15.88 -6.54 -1.60
N CYS A 125 -14.87 -6.49 -0.74
CA CYS A 125 -15.06 -6.85 0.66
C CYS A 125 -15.80 -5.68 1.30
N PHE A 126 -17.12 -5.58 1.06
CA PHE A 126 -17.95 -4.76 1.93
C PHE A 126 -17.80 -5.36 3.32
N GLY A 127 -17.32 -4.55 4.26
CA GLY A 127 -17.17 -4.94 5.64
C GLY A 127 -18.45 -5.62 6.11
N LEU A 128 -18.34 -6.88 6.50
CA LEU A 128 -19.26 -7.43 7.47
C LEU A 128 -18.94 -6.71 8.77
N GLU A 129 -19.66 -5.62 9.00
CA GLU A 129 -19.96 -5.14 10.33
C GLU A 129 -20.72 -6.29 11.02
N GLU A 130 -20.12 -6.86 12.07
CA GLU A 130 -20.85 -7.63 13.09
C GLU A 130 -21.22 -6.69 14.25
#